data_AF-A0A6A5K6G2-F1
#
_entry.id   AF-A0A6A5K6G2-F1
#
_cell.length_a   1.000
_cell.length_b   1.000
_cell.length_c   1.000
_cell.angle_alpha   90.00
_cell.angle_beta   90.00
_cell.angle_gamma   90.00
#
_symmetry.space_group_name_H-M   'P 1'
#
loop_
_entity.id
_entity.type
_entity.pdbx_description
1 polymer ?
#
loop_
_entity_poly.entity_id
_entity_poly.type
_entity_poly.pdbx_seq_one_letter_code
_entity_poly.pdbx_strand_id
1 'polypeptide(L)'
;MKLTSFQFFAFFLCSSLFGVLGSTWAKSDLITDREVTLLAAVFSVVLIAFLAPGSTDKAINDFLTKDVGRVHQKQLADLTEAHRRHVMALKTEHSKEHFRLYADLNHARTKFDRLYAEHDYLSSMLQDQMRSGQEQEDRINYLEKKLQEFGQSSPVTRTPLSAPASQLIFSNPPRRQRSELSPRSPFAPSPLSQVVKAEEEE
;
A
#
# COMPACT_ATOMS: atom_id res chain seq x y z
N MET A 1 37.87 2.49 -36.01
CA MET A 1 38.72 1.37 -36.44
C MET A 1 40.16 1.66 -36.07
N LYS A 2 40.85 0.75 -35.36
CA LYS A 2 42.31 0.79 -35.27
C LYS A 2 42.84 0.25 -36.59
N LEU A 3 43.15 1.16 -37.51
CA LEU A 3 43.89 0.83 -38.72
C LEU A 3 45.17 0.11 -38.29
N THR A 4 45.31 -1.15 -38.71
CA THR A 4 46.48 -1.93 -38.33
C THR A 4 47.70 -1.26 -38.94
N SER A 5 48.84 -1.24 -38.23
CA SER A 5 50.08 -0.66 -38.74
C SER A 5 50.43 -1.19 -40.14
N PHE A 6 50.05 -2.44 -40.42
CA PHE A 6 50.16 -3.09 -41.73
C PHE A 6 49.31 -2.43 -42.82
N GLN A 7 48.06 -2.04 -42.52
CA GLN A 7 47.19 -1.38 -43.49
C GLN A 7 47.68 0.03 -43.86
N PHE A 8 48.18 0.78 -42.88
CA PHE A 8 48.83 2.07 -43.17
C PHE A 8 50.10 1.91 -43.99
N PHE A 9 50.90 0.89 -43.68
CA PHE A 9 52.12 0.59 -44.43
C PHE A 9 51.80 0.18 -45.89
N ALA A 10 50.80 -0.67 -46.10
CA ALA A 10 50.35 -1.06 -47.44
C ALA A 10 49.78 0.12 -48.23
N PHE A 11 49.00 1.00 -47.59
CA PHE A 11 48.47 2.20 -48.24
C PHE A 11 49.57 3.21 -48.60
N PHE A 12 50.55 3.38 -47.70
CA PHE A 12 51.70 4.23 -47.93
C PHE A 12 52.57 3.71 -49.08
N LEU A 13 52.84 2.40 -49.11
CA LEU A 13 53.55 1.75 -50.21
C LEU A 13 52.81 1.87 -51.53
N CYS A 14 51.48 1.67 -51.53
CA CYS A 14 50.68 1.78 -52.75
C CYS A 14 50.64 3.23 -53.27
N SER A 15 50.53 4.21 -52.36
CA SER A 15 50.57 5.64 -52.70
C SER A 15 51.95 6.08 -53.18
N SER A 16 53.04 5.55 -52.58
CA SER A 16 54.40 5.85 -53.02
C SER A 16 54.71 5.23 -54.38
N LEU A 17 54.27 3.99 -54.63
CA LEU A 17 54.41 3.35 -55.93
C LEU A 17 53.61 4.11 -56.99
N PHE A 18 52.38 4.50 -56.70
CA PHE A 18 51.56 5.30 -57.60
C PHE A 18 52.22 6.66 -57.90
N GLY A 19 52.78 7.35 -56.90
CA GLY A 19 53.50 8.61 -57.07
C GLY A 19 54.78 8.47 -57.91
N VAL A 20 55.54 7.39 -57.71
CA VAL A 20 56.74 7.09 -58.52
C VAL A 20 56.34 6.79 -59.96
N LEU A 21 55.34 5.93 -60.20
CA LEU A 21 54.84 5.62 -61.54
C LEU A 21 54.27 6.86 -62.27
N GLY A 22 53.54 7.72 -61.56
CA GLY A 22 53.06 8.99 -62.10
C GLY A 22 54.19 9.96 -62.45
N SER A 23 55.24 9.99 -61.64
CA SER A 23 56.43 10.84 -61.91
C SER A 23 57.27 10.35 -63.08
N THR A 24 57.34 9.03 -63.30
CA THR A 24 58.01 8.43 -64.45
C THR A 24 57.22 8.62 -65.73
N TRP A 25 55.88 8.55 -65.67
CA TRP A 25 54.99 8.89 -66.79
C TRP A 25 55.19 10.34 -67.24
N ALA A 26 55.26 11.29 -66.29
CA ALA A 26 55.48 12.71 -66.62
C ALA A 26 56.85 13.01 -67.28
N LYS A 27 57.80 12.06 -67.26
CA LYS A 27 59.17 12.22 -67.78
C LYS A 27 59.51 11.28 -68.93
N SER A 28 58.67 10.29 -69.24
CA SER A 28 58.97 9.29 -70.27
C SER A 28 57.73 8.91 -71.08
N ASP A 29 57.85 9.02 -72.41
CA ASP A 29 56.81 8.64 -73.39
C ASP A 29 56.66 7.11 -73.56
N LEU A 30 57.25 6.30 -72.67
CA LEU A 30 57.21 4.83 -72.75
C LEU A 30 55.90 4.22 -72.22
N ILE A 31 55.12 4.98 -71.45
CA ILE A 31 53.89 4.50 -70.80
C ILE A 31 52.67 5.04 -71.55
N THR A 32 51.80 4.14 -72.01
CA THR A 32 50.59 4.52 -72.76
C THR A 32 49.45 4.92 -71.82
N ASP A 33 48.61 5.88 -72.24
CA ASP A 33 47.47 6.39 -71.46
C ASP A 33 46.50 5.28 -70.96
N ARG A 34 46.46 4.14 -71.67
CA ARG A 34 45.65 2.98 -71.31
C ARG A 34 46.13 2.27 -70.03
N GLU A 35 47.44 2.28 -69.76
CA GLU A 35 48.02 1.67 -68.57
C GLU A 35 47.82 2.57 -67.34
N VAL A 36 47.91 3.88 -67.52
CA VAL A 36 47.67 4.88 -66.46
C VAL A 36 46.20 4.85 -66.02
N THR A 37 45.27 4.76 -66.96
CA THR A 37 43.84 4.66 -66.66
C THR A 37 43.51 3.36 -65.91
N LEU A 38 44.16 2.24 -66.25
CA LEU A 38 44.02 0.98 -65.50
C LEU A 38 44.60 1.08 -64.09
N LEU A 39 45.77 1.71 -63.93
CA LEU A 39 46.40 1.94 -62.63
C LEU A 39 45.52 2.82 -61.73
N ALA A 40 44.96 3.90 -62.27
CA ALA A 40 44.05 4.79 -61.57
C ALA A 40 42.74 4.09 -61.18
N ALA A 41 42.20 3.22 -62.04
CA ALA A 41 41.01 2.42 -61.76
C ALA A 41 41.26 1.39 -60.64
N VAL A 42 42.41 0.69 -60.66
CA VAL A 42 42.77 -0.25 -59.60
C VAL A 42 42.96 0.48 -58.27
N PHE A 43 43.62 1.63 -58.28
CA PHE A 43 43.82 2.45 -57.09
C PHE A 43 42.51 2.97 -56.50
N SER A 44 41.57 3.41 -57.35
CA SER A 44 40.25 3.89 -56.90
C SER A 44 39.40 2.77 -56.30
N VAL A 45 39.45 1.55 -56.87
CA VAL A 45 38.78 0.37 -56.30
C VAL A 45 39.36 0.01 -54.93
N VAL A 46 40.69 0.04 -54.78
CA VAL A 46 41.35 -0.23 -53.49
C VAL A 46 40.99 0.83 -52.44
N LEU A 47 40.93 2.10 -52.83
CA LEU A 47 40.47 3.19 -51.97
C LEU A 47 39.02 2.99 -51.50
N ILE A 48 38.12 2.63 -52.41
CA ILE A 48 36.71 2.39 -52.10
C ILE A 48 36.58 1.18 -51.16
N ALA A 49 37.28 0.08 -51.44
CA ALA A 49 37.30 -1.11 -50.59
C ALA A 49 37.85 -0.83 -49.18
N PHE A 50 38.73 0.15 -49.05
CA PHE A 50 39.30 0.56 -47.77
C PHE A 50 38.39 1.50 -46.97
N LEU A 51 37.68 2.40 -47.65
CA LEU A 51 36.78 3.38 -47.02
C LEU A 51 35.40 2.80 -46.69
N ALA A 52 34.92 1.81 -47.45
CA ALA A 52 33.60 1.23 -47.27
C ALA A 52 33.39 0.64 -45.85
N PRO A 53 34.29 -0.20 -45.29
CA PRO A 53 34.10 -0.80 -43.96
C PRO A 53 34.05 0.22 -42.82
N GLY A 54 34.85 1.29 -42.90
CA GLY A 54 34.87 2.33 -41.87
C GLY A 54 33.60 3.18 -41.85
N SER A 55 32.97 3.37 -43.01
CA SER A 55 31.71 4.11 -43.13
C SER A 55 30.51 3.30 -42.60
N THR A 56 30.49 1.99 -42.87
CA THR A 56 29.42 1.10 -42.42
C THR A 56 29.47 0.89 -40.91
N ASP A 57 30.66 0.68 -40.33
CA ASP A 57 30.81 0.51 -38.88
C ASP A 57 30.36 1.75 -38.11
N LYS A 58 30.68 2.95 -38.64
CA LYS A 58 30.24 4.21 -38.04
C LYS A 58 28.72 4.37 -38.12
N ALA A 59 28.13 4.06 -39.27
CA ALA A 59 26.67 4.13 -39.45
C ALA A 59 25.93 3.13 -38.54
N ILE A 60 26.44 1.91 -38.41
CA ILE A 60 25.88 0.87 -37.54
C ILE A 60 26.01 1.29 -36.07
N ASN A 61 27.15 1.84 -35.66
CA ASN A 61 27.34 2.31 -34.29
C ASN A 61 26.46 3.52 -33.97
N ASP A 62 26.30 4.46 -34.91
CA ASP A 62 25.40 5.60 -34.74
C ASP A 62 23.93 5.15 -34.63
N PHE A 63 23.51 4.17 -35.44
CA PHE A 63 22.17 3.59 -35.36
C PHE A 63 21.94 2.85 -34.03
N LEU A 64 22.88 1.97 -33.63
CA LEU A 64 22.79 1.24 -32.37
C LEU A 64 22.80 2.19 -31.17
N THR A 65 23.67 3.18 -31.12
CA THR A 65 23.77 4.08 -29.97
C THR A 65 22.60 5.06 -29.89
N LYS A 66 22.14 5.62 -31.01
CA LYS A 66 21.04 6.61 -30.99
C LYS A 66 19.68 5.95 -30.87
N ASP A 67 19.37 4.96 -31.70
CA ASP A 67 18.02 4.39 -31.73
C ASP A 67 17.80 3.41 -30.58
N VAL A 68 18.75 2.50 -30.30
CA VAL A 68 18.62 1.59 -29.14
C VAL A 68 18.72 2.38 -27.83
N GLY A 69 19.62 3.36 -27.75
CA GLY A 69 19.71 4.24 -26.58
C GLY A 69 18.41 5.00 -26.32
N ARG A 70 17.79 5.56 -27.36
CA ARG A 70 16.51 6.27 -27.25
C ARG A 70 15.35 5.35 -26.87
N VAL A 71 15.27 4.15 -27.45
CA VAL A 71 14.25 3.15 -27.10
C VAL A 71 14.42 2.72 -25.64
N HIS A 72 15.65 2.43 -25.21
CA HIS A 72 15.94 2.04 -23.85
C HIS A 72 15.58 3.15 -22.84
N GLN A 73 15.93 4.40 -23.15
CA GLN A 73 15.57 5.53 -22.30
C GLN A 73 14.05 5.74 -22.22
N LYS A 74 13.34 5.56 -23.33
CA LYS A 74 11.88 5.61 -23.35
C LYS A 74 11.27 4.49 -22.51
N GLN A 75 11.76 3.26 -22.64
CA GLN A 75 11.28 2.13 -21.83
C GLN A 75 11.52 2.35 -20.33
N LEU A 76 12.66 2.92 -19.94
CA LEU A 76 12.93 3.28 -18.55
C LEU A 76 11.99 4.40 -18.05
N ALA A 77 11.73 5.42 -18.86
CA ALA A 77 10.77 6.47 -18.53
C ALA A 77 9.35 5.89 -18.36
N ASP A 78 8.90 5.05 -19.29
CA ASP A 78 7.58 4.41 -19.23
C ASP A 78 7.47 3.49 -18.01
N LEU A 79 8.52 2.72 -17.70
CA LEU A 79 8.54 1.83 -16.53
C LEU A 79 8.51 2.61 -15.21
N THR A 80 9.31 3.67 -15.10
CA THR A 80 9.32 4.51 -13.89
C THR A 80 8.00 5.24 -13.69
N GLU A 81 7.37 5.71 -14.77
CA GLU A 81 6.06 6.33 -14.71
C GLU A 81 4.96 5.32 -14.33
N ALA A 82 4.95 4.14 -14.93
CA ALA A 82 4.02 3.06 -14.58
C ALA A 82 4.17 2.65 -13.11
N HIS A 83 5.41 2.50 -12.64
CA HIS A 83 5.69 2.20 -11.23
C HIS A 83 5.19 3.31 -10.31
N ARG A 84 5.44 4.58 -10.65
CA ARG A 84 4.94 5.74 -9.89
C ARG A 84 3.42 5.75 -9.78
N ARG A 85 2.71 5.49 -10.88
CA ARG A 85 1.24 5.41 -10.91
C ARG A 85 0.75 4.27 -10.03
N HIS A 86 1.37 3.09 -10.12
CA HIS A 86 1.01 1.93 -9.32
C HIS A 86 1.22 2.19 -7.81
N VAL A 87 2.35 2.76 -7.42
CA VAL A 87 2.64 3.10 -6.01
C VAL A 87 1.64 4.14 -5.48
N MET A 88 1.30 5.15 -6.29
CA MET A 88 0.28 6.14 -5.90
C MET A 88 -1.09 5.50 -5.72
N ALA A 89 -1.53 4.65 -6.66
CA ALA A 89 -2.79 3.93 -6.55
C ALA A 89 -2.83 3.06 -5.28
N LEU A 90 -1.80 2.25 -5.06
CA LEU A 90 -1.69 1.39 -3.88
C LEU A 90 -1.71 2.20 -2.58
N LYS A 91 -1.04 3.35 -2.54
CA LYS A 91 -1.05 4.26 -1.37
C LYS A 91 -2.46 4.80 -1.12
N THR A 92 -3.19 5.19 -2.17
CA THR A 92 -4.57 5.68 -2.02
C THR A 92 -5.53 4.60 -1.54
N GLU A 93 -5.41 3.38 -2.07
CA GLU A 93 -6.22 2.24 -1.61
C GLU A 93 -5.90 1.87 -0.16
N HIS A 94 -4.62 1.80 0.19
CA HIS A 94 -4.19 1.54 1.56
C HIS A 94 -4.74 2.60 2.54
N SER A 95 -4.66 3.88 2.17
CA SER A 95 -5.21 4.96 3.00
C SER A 95 -6.72 4.80 3.17
N LYS A 96 -7.46 4.45 2.10
CA LYS A 96 -8.91 4.25 2.14
C LYS A 96 -9.29 3.09 3.06
N GLU A 97 -8.59 1.97 2.95
CA GLU A 97 -8.81 0.81 3.82
C GLU A 97 -8.45 1.12 5.27
N HIS A 98 -7.37 1.86 5.52
CA HIS A 98 -7.02 2.31 6.86
C HIS A 98 -8.12 3.18 7.49
N PHE A 99 -8.68 4.13 6.73
CA PHE A 99 -9.80 4.95 7.22
C PHE A 99 -11.06 4.12 7.50
N ARG A 100 -11.38 3.15 6.64
CA ARG A 100 -12.50 2.21 6.85
C ARG A 100 -12.32 1.41 8.12
N LEU A 101 -11.15 0.79 8.29
CA LEU A 101 -10.85 -0.01 9.48
C LEU A 101 -10.90 0.83 10.77
N TYR A 102 -10.42 2.08 10.71
CA TYR A 102 -10.49 3.00 11.84
C TYR A 102 -11.93 3.37 12.19
N ALA A 103 -12.78 3.62 11.20
CA ALA A 103 -14.20 3.87 11.40
C ALA A 103 -14.91 2.65 12.01
N ASP A 104 -14.63 1.45 11.51
CA ASP A 104 -15.19 0.20 12.04
C ASP A 104 -14.75 -0.05 13.48
N LEU A 105 -13.48 0.22 13.81
CA LEU A 105 -12.97 0.10 15.18
C LEU A 105 -13.67 1.08 16.11
N ASN A 106 -13.87 2.33 15.68
CA ASN A 106 -14.60 3.32 16.47
C ASN A 106 -16.06 2.92 16.66
N HIS A 107 -16.73 2.41 15.63
CA HIS A 107 -18.09 1.91 15.72
C HIS A 107 -18.21 0.69 16.65
N ALA A 108 -17.26 -0.24 16.58
CA ALA A 108 -17.21 -1.36 17.51
C ALA A 108 -16.99 -0.85 18.94
N ARG A 109 -16.10 0.12 19.13
CA ARG A 109 -15.82 0.73 20.44
C ARG A 109 -17.05 1.41 21.03
N THR A 110 -17.81 2.18 20.25
CA THR A 110 -19.04 2.83 20.74
C THR A 110 -20.11 1.79 21.10
N LYS A 111 -20.24 0.71 20.33
CA LYS A 111 -21.11 -0.42 20.69
C LYS A 111 -20.71 -1.09 21.99
N PHE A 112 -19.41 -1.31 22.21
CA PHE A 112 -18.91 -1.86 23.48
C PHE A 112 -19.17 -0.93 24.65
N ASP A 113 -18.90 0.37 24.51
CA ASP A 113 -19.18 1.35 25.56
C ASP A 113 -20.68 1.39 25.89
N ARG A 114 -21.57 1.27 24.88
CA ARG A 114 -23.03 1.16 25.08
C ARG A 114 -23.42 -0.11 25.82
N LEU A 115 -22.93 -1.27 25.39
CA LEU A 115 -23.21 -2.55 26.05
C LEU A 115 -22.74 -2.54 27.51
N TYR A 116 -21.59 -1.92 27.77
CA TYR A 116 -21.07 -1.78 29.13
C TYR A 116 -21.98 -0.89 29.99
N ALA A 117 -22.44 0.25 29.46
CA ALA A 117 -23.37 1.12 30.16
C ALA A 117 -24.74 0.43 30.42
N GLU A 118 -25.25 -0.34 29.46
CA GLU A 118 -26.48 -1.13 29.63
C GLU A 118 -26.30 -2.21 30.70
N HIS A 119 -25.16 -2.91 30.71
CA HIS A 119 -24.84 -3.91 31.73
C HIS A 119 -24.75 -3.30 33.13
N ASP A 120 -24.06 -2.18 33.29
CA ASP A 120 -23.94 -1.47 34.57
C ASP A 120 -25.32 -1.03 35.07
N TYR A 121 -26.17 -0.49 34.18
CA TYR A 121 -27.53 -0.08 34.51
C TYR A 121 -28.43 -1.26 34.95
N LEU A 122 -28.40 -2.37 34.20
CA LEU A 122 -29.18 -3.56 34.55
C LEU A 122 -28.71 -4.16 35.88
N SER A 123 -27.39 -4.19 36.09
CA SER A 123 -26.79 -4.67 37.32
C SER A 123 -27.19 -3.81 38.52
N SER A 124 -27.16 -2.48 38.40
CA SER A 124 -27.61 -1.59 39.48
C SER A 124 -29.10 -1.74 39.77
N MET A 125 -29.94 -1.79 38.73
CA MET A 125 -31.38 -1.95 38.89
C MET A 125 -31.73 -3.28 39.58
N LEU A 126 -31.07 -4.37 39.20
CA LEU A 126 -31.29 -5.67 39.82
C LEU A 126 -30.83 -5.68 41.29
N GLN A 127 -29.69 -5.05 41.58
CA GLN A 127 -29.20 -4.91 42.95
C GLN A 127 -30.19 -4.11 43.82
N ASP A 128 -30.77 -3.03 43.28
CA ASP A 128 -31.81 -2.24 43.94
C ASP A 128 -33.10 -3.05 44.16
N GLN A 129 -33.51 -3.84 43.16
CA GLN A 129 -34.67 -4.72 43.30
C GLN A 129 -34.47 -5.73 44.43
N MET A 130 -33.29 -6.35 44.52
CA MET A 130 -33.01 -7.31 45.59
C MET A 130 -32.95 -6.65 46.97
N ARG A 131 -32.37 -5.44 47.06
CA ARG A 131 -32.41 -4.66 48.30
C ARG A 131 -33.85 -4.37 48.72
N SER A 132 -34.71 -3.93 47.80
CA SER A 132 -36.12 -3.64 48.09
C SER A 132 -36.89 -4.89 48.53
N GLY A 133 -36.61 -6.05 47.92
CA GLY A 133 -37.20 -7.33 48.31
C GLY A 133 -36.78 -7.73 49.72
N GLN A 134 -35.51 -7.58 50.05
CA GLN A 134 -34.99 -7.86 51.40
C GLN A 134 -35.62 -6.92 52.46
N GLU A 135 -35.76 -5.63 52.17
CA GLU A 135 -36.44 -4.69 53.07
C GLU A 135 -37.93 -5.04 53.28
N GLN A 136 -38.60 -5.58 52.26
CA GLN A 136 -39.97 -6.08 52.40
C GLN A 136 -40.04 -7.36 53.23
N GLU A 137 -39.13 -8.31 53.01
CA GLU A 137 -39.05 -9.54 53.82
C GLU A 137 -38.79 -9.23 55.29
N ASP A 138 -37.91 -8.27 55.60
CA ASP A 138 -37.63 -7.84 56.97
C ASP A 138 -38.87 -7.22 57.64
N ARG A 139 -39.64 -6.42 56.90
CA ARG A 139 -40.92 -5.87 57.39
C ARG A 139 -41.95 -6.97 57.65
N ILE A 140 -42.05 -7.94 56.75
CA ILE A 140 -42.95 -9.10 56.92
C ILE A 140 -42.53 -9.89 58.15
N ASN A 141 -41.24 -10.23 58.29
CA ASN A 141 -40.69 -10.94 59.44
C ASN A 141 -40.98 -10.20 60.76
N TYR A 142 -40.84 -8.87 60.77
CA TYR A 142 -41.14 -8.05 61.94
C TYR A 142 -42.63 -8.06 62.29
N LEU A 143 -43.51 -7.91 61.30
CA LEU A 143 -44.96 -7.95 61.49
C LEU A 143 -45.43 -9.34 61.91
N GLU A 144 -44.91 -10.41 61.32
CA GLU A 144 -45.16 -11.79 61.73
C GLU A 144 -44.77 -12.01 63.19
N LYS A 145 -43.57 -11.57 63.58
CA LYS A 145 -43.12 -11.62 64.98
C LYS A 145 -44.06 -10.84 65.91
N LYS A 146 -44.49 -9.64 65.51
CA LYS A 146 -45.44 -8.84 66.29
C LYS A 146 -46.80 -9.53 66.42
N LEU A 147 -47.34 -10.09 65.34
CA LEU A 147 -48.61 -10.82 65.36
C LEU A 147 -48.54 -12.05 66.27
N GLN A 148 -47.39 -12.74 66.26
CA GLN A 148 -47.13 -13.87 67.15
C GLN A 148 -47.09 -13.44 68.63
N GLU A 149 -46.51 -12.28 68.97
CA GLU A 149 -46.56 -11.68 70.32
C GLU A 149 -48.01 -11.40 70.78
N PHE A 150 -48.92 -11.08 69.86
CA PHE A 150 -50.35 -10.86 70.14
C PHE A 150 -51.21 -12.13 70.04
N GLY A 151 -50.61 -13.31 69.84
CA GLY A 151 -51.31 -14.60 69.83
C GLY A 151 -52.07 -14.93 68.54
N GLN A 152 -51.85 -14.17 67.45
CA GLN A 152 -52.43 -14.45 66.13
C GLN A 152 -51.37 -15.07 65.22
N SER A 153 -51.22 -16.40 65.27
CA SER A 153 -50.33 -17.13 64.34
C SER A 153 -51.14 -17.68 63.17
N SER A 154 -51.01 -17.07 61.98
CA SER A 154 -51.45 -17.70 60.72
C SER A 154 -50.23 -18.18 59.95
N PRO A 155 -50.22 -19.41 59.40
CA PRO A 155 -49.10 -19.91 58.60
C PRO A 155 -49.15 -19.26 57.20
N VAL A 156 -48.25 -18.32 56.93
CA VAL A 156 -48.08 -17.77 55.58
C VAL A 156 -47.18 -18.72 54.79
N THR A 157 -47.76 -19.44 53.84
CA THR A 157 -47.04 -20.27 52.89
C THR A 157 -46.25 -19.35 51.94
N ARG A 158 -44.93 -19.24 52.15
CA ARG A 158 -44.04 -18.46 51.29
C ARG A 158 -43.83 -19.19 49.97
N THR A 159 -44.18 -18.56 48.86
CA THR A 159 -43.72 -18.96 47.51
C THR A 159 -42.26 -18.53 47.34
N PRO A 160 -41.40 -19.34 46.70
CA PRO A 160 -39.98 -19.03 46.60
C PRO A 160 -39.77 -17.89 45.61
N LEU A 161 -39.35 -16.73 46.12
CA LEU A 161 -38.78 -15.67 45.29
C LEU A 161 -37.38 -16.08 44.85
N SER A 162 -37.12 -15.91 43.57
CA SER A 162 -35.87 -16.26 42.88
C SER A 162 -34.61 -15.82 43.64
N ALA A 163 -33.61 -16.71 43.63
CA ALA A 163 -32.24 -16.65 44.16
C ALA A 163 -31.81 -15.43 45.01
N PRO A 164 -31.25 -15.65 46.22
CA PRO A 164 -30.80 -14.58 47.11
C PRO A 164 -29.65 -13.76 46.51
N ALA A 165 -29.62 -12.48 46.89
CA ALA A 165 -28.69 -11.48 46.36
C ALA A 165 -27.21 -11.82 46.45
N SER A 166 -26.83 -12.64 47.44
CA SER A 166 -25.46 -13.08 47.67
C SER A 166 -24.92 -14.06 46.63
N GLN A 167 -25.76 -14.58 45.73
CA GLN A 167 -25.36 -15.58 44.73
C GLN A 167 -25.22 -15.03 43.30
N LEU A 168 -25.65 -13.80 43.05
CA LEU A 168 -25.56 -13.17 41.73
C LEU A 168 -24.30 -12.32 41.62
N ILE A 169 -23.16 -13.01 41.45
CA ILE A 169 -21.91 -12.36 41.05
C ILE A 169 -21.95 -12.20 39.53
N PHE A 170 -22.32 -11.01 39.05
CA PHE A 170 -22.18 -10.68 37.63
C PHE A 170 -20.70 -10.55 37.31
N SER A 171 -20.18 -11.48 36.51
CA SER A 171 -18.83 -11.36 35.97
C SER A 171 -18.77 -10.12 35.08
N ASN A 172 -17.85 -9.21 35.38
CA ASN A 172 -17.65 -8.05 34.53
C ASN A 172 -17.32 -8.51 33.10
N PRO A 173 -17.92 -7.89 32.07
CA PRO A 173 -17.55 -8.18 30.70
C PRO A 173 -16.05 -7.90 30.50
N PRO A 174 -15.37 -8.65 29.61
CA PRO A 174 -13.93 -8.54 29.42
C PRO A 174 -13.53 -7.11 29.04
N ARG A 175 -12.94 -6.41 30.00
CA ARG A 175 -12.50 -5.02 29.84
C ARG A 175 -11.14 -5.02 29.14
N ARG A 176 -11.09 -4.59 27.87
CA ARG A 176 -9.80 -4.20 27.27
C ARG A 176 -9.25 -3.02 28.06
N GLN A 177 -8.02 -3.14 28.55
CA GLN A 177 -7.32 -2.07 29.27
C GLN A 177 -7.38 -0.78 28.45
N ARG A 178 -8.16 0.17 28.96
CA ARG A 178 -8.40 1.47 28.34
C ARG A 178 -7.13 2.29 28.56
N SER A 179 -6.34 2.50 27.51
CA SER A 179 -5.24 3.47 27.50
C SER A 179 -5.75 4.83 28.03
N GLU A 180 -5.03 5.39 29.01
CA GLU A 180 -5.41 6.53 29.87
C GLU A 180 -5.44 7.91 29.18
N LEU A 181 -6.14 8.05 28.05
CA LEU A 181 -6.15 9.31 27.28
C LEU A 181 -7.55 9.83 26.95
N SER A 182 -8.52 9.69 27.85
CA SER A 182 -9.81 10.36 27.63
C SER A 182 -10.52 10.78 28.92
N PRO A 183 -10.87 12.08 29.07
CA PRO A 183 -11.48 12.58 30.29
C PRO A 183 -12.91 12.04 30.45
N ARG A 184 -13.22 11.59 31.65
CA ARG A 184 -14.55 11.17 32.11
C ARG A 184 -15.59 12.25 31.81
N SER A 185 -16.55 11.94 30.94
CA SER A 185 -17.84 12.66 30.89
C SER A 185 -18.71 12.16 32.05
N PRO A 186 -19.21 13.04 32.93
CA PRO A 186 -20.19 12.68 33.94
C PRO A 186 -21.60 12.71 33.33
N PHE A 187 -22.46 11.77 33.74
CA PHE A 187 -23.89 11.67 33.38
C PHE A 187 -24.21 11.35 31.91
N ALA A 188 -24.18 10.06 31.57
CA ALA A 188 -24.94 9.56 30.42
C ALA A 188 -26.39 9.31 30.87
N PRO A 189 -27.40 10.02 30.31
CA PRO A 189 -28.81 9.69 30.55
C PRO A 189 -29.15 8.31 29.97
N SER A 190 -30.16 7.66 30.56
CA SER A 190 -30.62 6.31 30.19
C SER A 190 -30.82 6.16 28.66
N PRO A 191 -30.20 5.15 28.02
CA PRO A 191 -30.29 4.93 26.56
C PRO A 191 -31.68 4.46 26.10
N LEU A 192 -32.58 4.11 27.03
CA LEU A 192 -33.97 3.74 26.71
C LEU A 192 -34.84 4.93 26.29
N SER A 193 -34.38 6.17 26.50
CA SER A 193 -35.11 7.38 26.08
C SER A 193 -34.97 7.71 24.58
N GLN A 194 -34.01 7.10 23.87
CA GLN A 194 -33.68 7.47 22.49
C GLN A 194 -34.35 6.60 21.41
N VAL A 195 -35.14 5.59 21.78
CA VAL A 195 -35.72 4.62 20.81
C VAL A 195 -37.15 4.97 20.37
N VAL A 196 -37.78 6.03 20.92
CA VAL A 196 -39.23 6.31 20.68
C VAL A 196 -39.52 7.44 19.67
N LYS A 197 -38.52 8.02 18.98
CA LYS A 197 -38.79 9.05 17.96
C LYS A 197 -38.05 8.78 16.65
N ALA A 198 -38.58 7.87 15.86
CA ALA A 198 -38.35 7.84 14.42
C ALA A 198 -39.51 7.10 13.75
N GLU A 199 -40.66 7.75 13.65
CA GLU A 199 -41.67 7.53 12.60
C GLU A 199 -42.80 8.54 12.81
N GLU A 200 -42.68 9.67 12.11
CA GLU A 200 -43.78 10.48 11.54
C GLU A 200 -43.11 11.74 10.99
N GLU A 201 -42.90 11.78 9.68
CA GLU A 201 -43.17 12.98 8.88
C GLU A 201 -43.15 12.60 7.39
N GLU A 202 -44.15 13.17 6.71
CA GLU A 202 -44.71 12.90 5.37
C GLU A 202 -43.78 13.19 4.18
#